data_AF-A0A1V6GH34-F1
#
_entry.id   AF-A0A1V6GH34-F1
#
_cell.length_a   1.000
_cell.length_b   1.000
_cell.length_c   1.000
_cell.angle_alpha   90.00
_cell.angle_beta   90.00
_cell.angle_gamma   90.00
#
_symmetry.space_group_name_H-M   'P 1'
#
loop_
_entity.id
_entity.type
_entity.pdbx_description
1 polymer ?
#
loop_
_entity_poly.entity_id
_entity_poly.type
_entity_poly.pdbx_seq_one_letter_code
_entity_poly.pdbx_strand_id
1 'polypeptide(L)'
;MRGTIKAVPFETTPDGRTRLTLDLPEHGSTFVVFREGNAQRSTLKPETRNLKPETLSGPWEVTFQTGRGAPAKAVFDTLIDWTAHSDPGIKHFSGTATYRKTFEVTAGQAGRAAVLDLGTVAALAQVRLNGKDLGVVWTAPWQVELAGALKAGANALEIEVTNPWANRLVGDAALPPEQRVTKSNMALRNGPRKGGDYTLRPFAGFSSEDALQPSGLKGPVTLSFSAP
;
A
#
# COMPACT_ATOMS: atom_id res chain seq x y z
N MET A 1 6.65 -8.66 -1.60
CA MET A 1 7.48 -9.85 -1.94
C MET A 1 8.94 -9.48 -1.77
N ARG A 2 9.68 -10.19 -0.91
CA ARG A 2 11.11 -9.93 -0.65
C ARG A 2 11.88 -11.23 -0.91
N GLY A 3 13.06 -11.14 -1.54
CA GLY A 3 13.92 -12.29 -1.86
C GLY A 3 14.64 -12.89 -0.64
N THR A 4 13.99 -12.89 0.54
CA THR A 4 14.58 -13.36 1.80
C THR A 4 14.49 -14.87 1.92
N ILE A 5 15.56 -15.50 2.39
CA ILE A 5 15.59 -16.93 2.74
C ILE A 5 15.65 -17.04 4.26
N LYS A 6 14.72 -17.77 4.88
CA LYS A 6 14.69 -18.01 6.32
C LYS A 6 14.61 -19.51 6.61
N ALA A 7 15.37 -19.98 7.60
CA ALA A 7 15.21 -21.33 8.13
C ALA A 7 13.92 -21.40 8.95
N VAL A 8 13.11 -22.44 8.74
CA VAL A 8 11.84 -22.65 9.44
C VAL A 8 11.89 -23.93 10.26
N PRO A 9 11.22 -23.98 11.43
CA PRO A 9 11.04 -25.22 12.16
C PRO A 9 10.17 -26.21 11.36
N PHE A 10 10.50 -27.49 11.46
CA PHE A 10 9.75 -28.59 10.87
C PHE A 10 9.83 -29.82 11.78
N GLU A 11 8.88 -30.73 11.62
CA GLU A 11 8.89 -32.03 12.29
C GLU A 11 8.94 -33.17 11.26
N THR A 12 9.57 -34.28 11.64
CA THR A 12 9.49 -35.53 10.89
C THR A 12 8.36 -36.35 11.48
N THR A 13 7.38 -36.72 10.68
CA THR A 13 6.23 -37.52 11.10
C THR A 13 6.62 -39.01 11.23
N PRO A 14 5.85 -39.83 11.97
CA PRO A 14 6.17 -41.26 12.17
C PRO A 14 6.29 -42.09 10.88
N ASP A 15 5.64 -41.66 9.80
CA ASP A 15 5.69 -42.25 8.46
C ASP A 15 6.83 -41.68 7.58
N GLY A 16 7.75 -40.90 8.16
CA GLY A 16 8.96 -40.41 7.48
C GLY A 16 8.77 -39.16 6.62
N ARG A 17 7.63 -38.46 6.71
CA ARG A 17 7.39 -37.20 5.97
C ARG A 17 7.89 -35.98 6.76
N THR A 18 8.06 -34.86 6.06
CA THR A 18 8.30 -33.56 6.69
C THR A 18 6.98 -32.81 6.83
N ARG A 19 6.65 -32.37 8.05
CA ARG A 19 5.54 -31.45 8.31
C ARG A 19 6.10 -30.10 8.76
N LEU A 20 5.54 -29.04 8.19
CA LEU A 20 5.78 -27.66 8.57
C LEU A 20 4.47 -26.89 8.58
N THR A 21 4.38 -25.87 9.43
CA THR A 21 3.27 -24.92 9.45
C THR A 21 3.69 -23.67 8.71
N LEU A 22 2.92 -23.29 7.70
CA LEU A 22 3.12 -22.05 6.95
C LEU A 22 1.93 -21.13 7.21
N ASP A 23 2.23 -19.89 7.56
CA ASP A 23 1.25 -18.81 7.57
C ASP A 23 1.40 -18.04 6.26
N LEU A 24 0.37 -18.13 5.40
CA LEU A 24 0.35 -17.47 4.10
C LEU A 24 -0.69 -16.36 4.14
N PRO A 25 -0.30 -15.11 3.89
CA PRO A 25 -1.26 -14.01 3.79
C PRO A 25 -2.17 -14.20 2.57
N GLU A 26 -3.23 -13.40 2.48
CA GLU A 26 -4.11 -13.36 1.31
C GLU A 26 -3.30 -13.19 0.01
N HIS A 27 -3.56 -14.07 -0.95
CA HIS A 27 -2.81 -14.18 -2.23
C HIS A 27 -1.29 -14.38 -2.08
N GLY A 28 -0.82 -14.76 -0.90
CA GLY A 28 0.58 -15.03 -0.60
C GLY A 28 1.08 -16.35 -1.17
N SER A 29 2.36 -16.36 -1.53
CA SER A 29 3.06 -17.56 -2.01
C SER A 29 4.44 -17.63 -1.39
N THR A 30 4.96 -18.85 -1.17
CA THR A 30 6.33 -19.08 -0.71
C THR A 30 6.95 -20.27 -1.43
N PHE A 31 8.28 -20.37 -1.40
CA PHE A 31 9.02 -21.56 -1.86
C PHE A 31 9.57 -22.31 -0.65
N VAL A 32 9.27 -23.61 -0.56
CA VAL A 32 9.87 -24.51 0.43
C VAL A 32 11.00 -25.26 -0.24
N VAL A 33 12.24 -25.00 0.19
CA VAL A 33 13.45 -25.57 -0.42
C VAL A 33 14.06 -26.61 0.51
N PHE A 34 14.13 -27.85 0.05
CA PHE A 34 14.80 -28.96 0.74
C PHE A 34 16.25 -29.04 0.25
N ARG A 35 17.22 -29.06 1.16
CA ARG A 35 18.65 -29.17 0.85
C ARG A 35 19.24 -30.41 1.51
N GLU A 36 20.04 -31.17 0.77
CA GLU A 36 20.79 -32.30 1.31
C GLU A 36 21.80 -31.84 2.37
N GLY A 37 21.99 -32.63 3.43
CA GLY A 37 22.98 -32.37 4.48
C GLY A 37 22.53 -31.44 5.62
N ASN A 38 21.34 -30.83 5.56
CA ASN A 38 20.81 -29.96 6.62
C ASN A 38 19.70 -30.66 7.43
N ALA A 39 20.06 -31.74 8.13
CA ALA A 39 19.18 -32.47 9.05
C ALA A 39 19.16 -31.90 10.48
N GLN A 40 19.63 -30.66 10.67
CA GLN A 40 19.55 -30.02 11.98
C GLN A 40 18.08 -29.68 12.24
N ARG A 41 17.46 -30.43 13.18
CA ARG A 41 16.20 -30.04 13.83
C ARG A 41 16.32 -28.57 14.22
N SER A 42 15.61 -27.71 13.52
CA SER A 42 15.54 -26.30 13.88
C SER A 42 14.83 -26.21 15.24
N THR A 43 15.61 -25.98 16.30
CA THR A 43 15.11 -25.56 17.62
C THR A 43 14.66 -24.10 17.63
N LEU A 44 14.58 -23.45 16.46
CA LEU A 44 14.06 -22.10 16.32
C LEU A 44 12.63 -22.09 16.84
N LYS A 45 12.44 -21.43 17.98
CA LYS A 45 11.11 -21.06 18.46
C LYS A 45 10.48 -20.18 17.37
N PRO A 46 9.18 -20.36 17.07
CA PRO A 46 8.48 -19.37 16.27
C PRO A 46 8.69 -18.01 16.94
N GLU A 47 9.30 -17.07 16.22
CA GLU A 47 9.42 -15.70 16.69
C GLU A 47 8.01 -15.10 16.69
N THR A 48 7.30 -15.23 17.81
CA THR A 48 6.10 -14.44 18.06
C THR A 48 6.55 -13.01 18.29
N ARG A 49 6.56 -12.24 17.20
CA ARG A 49 6.69 -10.79 17.21
C ARG A 49 5.43 -10.22 17.89
N ASN A 50 5.39 -10.21 19.23
CA ASN A 50 4.40 -9.47 20.02
C ASN A 50 4.71 -7.97 19.91
N LEU A 51 4.40 -7.46 18.73
CA LEU A 51 4.55 -6.09 18.30
C LEU A 51 3.30 -5.35 18.76
N LYS A 52 3.41 -4.46 19.76
CA LYS A 52 2.31 -3.55 20.11
C LYS A 52 2.29 -2.43 19.07
N PRO A 53 1.23 -2.31 18.25
CA PRO A 53 1.17 -1.30 17.21
C PRO A 53 0.82 0.07 17.80
N GLU A 54 1.59 1.07 17.41
CA GLU A 54 1.38 2.50 17.70
C GLU A 54 0.92 3.20 16.43
N THR A 55 -0.29 3.76 16.42
CA THR A 55 -0.82 4.47 15.25
C THR A 55 -0.13 5.81 15.05
N LEU A 56 0.32 6.09 13.83
CA LEU A 56 0.82 7.41 13.42
C LEU A 56 -0.36 8.37 13.18
N SER A 57 -0.93 8.86 14.28
CA SER A 57 -2.12 9.72 14.31
C SER A 57 -1.83 11.18 13.92
N GLY A 58 -2.89 11.96 13.72
CA GLY A 58 -2.81 13.37 13.33
C GLY A 58 -2.61 13.58 11.83
N PRO A 59 -2.45 14.84 11.39
CA PRO A 59 -2.53 15.21 9.99
C PRO A 59 -1.40 14.63 9.16
N TRP A 60 -1.70 14.44 7.89
CA TRP A 60 -0.75 14.08 6.83
C TRP A 60 -0.74 15.17 5.77
N GLU A 61 0.46 15.61 5.39
CA GLU A 61 0.61 16.46 4.21
C GLU A 61 0.62 15.59 2.97
N VAL A 62 -0.21 15.94 1.98
CA VAL A 62 -0.34 15.16 0.74
C VAL A 62 -0.05 16.06 -0.44
N THR A 63 0.91 15.69 -1.27
CA THR A 63 1.18 16.35 -2.56
C THR A 63 0.79 15.44 -3.69
N PHE A 64 0.00 15.93 -4.64
CA PHE A 64 -0.46 15.14 -5.78
C PHE A 64 0.41 15.40 -7.01
N GLN A 65 0.59 14.36 -7.84
CA GLN A 65 1.26 14.51 -9.13
C GLN A 65 0.61 15.63 -9.95
N THR A 66 1.44 16.55 -10.44
CA THR A 66 1.01 17.71 -11.22
C THR A 66 0.31 17.30 -12.51
N GLY A 67 -0.67 18.11 -12.94
CA GLY A 67 -1.37 17.89 -14.22
C GLY A 67 -2.29 16.67 -14.21
N ARG A 68 -2.82 16.28 -13.05
CA ARG A 68 -3.75 15.15 -12.86
C ARG A 68 -5.15 15.56 -12.41
N GLY A 69 -5.44 16.87 -12.38
CA GLY A 69 -6.74 17.43 -11.98
C GLY A 69 -6.93 17.61 -10.47
N ALA A 70 -6.06 17.05 -9.62
CA ALA A 70 -6.02 17.32 -8.19
C ALA A 70 -5.25 18.63 -7.87
N PRO A 71 -5.50 19.26 -6.71
CA PRO A 71 -4.69 20.37 -6.23
C PRO A 71 -3.23 19.93 -5.99
N ALA A 72 -2.30 20.87 -6.01
CA ALA A 72 -0.88 20.57 -5.79
C ALA A 72 -0.62 19.96 -4.40
N LYS A 73 -1.38 20.39 -3.38
CA LYS A 73 -1.27 19.92 -2.00
C LYS A 73 -2.62 19.91 -1.29
N ALA A 74 -2.75 19.03 -0.30
CA ALA A 74 -3.85 18.98 0.65
C ALA A 74 -3.34 18.50 2.03
N VAL A 75 -4.15 18.68 3.06
CA VAL A 75 -3.90 18.12 4.40
C VAL A 75 -5.02 17.13 4.71
N PHE A 76 -4.64 15.94 5.16
CA PHE A 76 -5.56 14.87 5.53
C PHE A 76 -5.47 14.69 7.04
N ASP A 77 -6.44 15.22 7.78
CA ASP A 77 -6.53 15.05 9.25
C ASP A 77 -6.70 13.59 9.63
N THR A 78 -7.40 12.84 8.78
CA THR A 78 -7.53 11.39 8.83
C THR A 78 -7.23 10.80 7.45
N LEU A 79 -6.64 9.60 7.45
CA LEU A 79 -6.45 8.83 6.24
C LEU A 79 -7.82 8.34 5.76
N ILE A 80 -8.13 8.59 4.49
CA ILE A 80 -9.43 8.27 3.87
C ILE A 80 -9.22 7.70 2.48
N ASP A 81 -10.25 7.03 1.98
CA ASP A 81 -10.35 6.70 0.56
C ASP A 81 -10.49 8.00 -0.25
N TRP A 82 -9.63 8.22 -1.25
CA TRP A 82 -9.70 9.44 -2.07
C TRP A 82 -11.07 9.65 -2.69
N THR A 83 -11.77 8.57 -3.05
CA THR A 83 -13.11 8.61 -3.67
C THR A 83 -14.19 9.22 -2.78
N ALA A 84 -13.93 9.33 -1.46
CA ALA A 84 -14.80 9.98 -0.49
C ALA A 84 -14.43 11.45 -0.22
N HIS A 85 -13.34 11.96 -0.80
CA HIS A 85 -12.91 13.34 -0.63
C HIS A 85 -13.90 14.32 -1.32
N SER A 86 -14.13 15.48 -0.71
CA SER A 86 -15.07 16.49 -1.22
C SER A 86 -14.55 17.23 -2.45
N ASP A 87 -13.24 17.51 -2.52
CA ASP A 87 -12.58 18.03 -3.71
C ASP A 87 -12.70 17.05 -4.90
N PRO A 88 -13.32 17.45 -6.03
CA PRO A 88 -13.56 16.56 -7.16
C PRO A 88 -12.27 16.12 -7.87
N GLY A 89 -11.21 16.91 -7.79
CA GLY A 89 -9.88 16.62 -8.32
C GLY A 89 -9.21 15.47 -7.55
N ILE A 90 -9.32 15.47 -6.22
CA ILE A 90 -8.86 14.38 -5.36
C ILE A 90 -9.76 13.15 -5.52
N LYS A 91 -11.09 13.34 -5.52
CA LYS A 91 -12.08 12.27 -5.69
C LYS A 91 -11.83 11.39 -6.91
N HIS A 92 -11.48 12.03 -8.03
CA HIS A 92 -11.21 11.36 -9.30
C HIS A 92 -9.71 11.32 -9.63
N PHE A 93 -8.84 11.45 -8.63
CA PHE A 93 -7.41 11.44 -8.88
C PHE A 93 -6.94 10.06 -9.37
N SER A 94 -6.12 10.07 -10.43
CA SER A 94 -5.29 8.93 -10.81
C SER A 94 -3.85 9.38 -11.04
N GLY A 95 -2.92 8.67 -10.42
CA GLY A 95 -1.49 8.99 -10.44
C GLY A 95 -0.85 8.72 -9.09
N THR A 96 0.26 9.41 -8.81
CA THR A 96 1.00 9.27 -7.55
C THR A 96 0.71 10.43 -6.61
N ALA A 97 0.33 10.13 -5.37
CA ALA A 97 0.26 11.11 -4.29
C ALA A 97 1.30 10.76 -3.21
N THR A 98 2.08 11.77 -2.79
CA THR A 98 3.11 11.62 -1.76
C THR A 98 2.57 12.12 -0.42
N TYR A 99 2.43 11.21 0.53
CA TYR A 99 2.10 11.49 1.92
C TYR A 99 3.39 11.75 2.70
N ARG A 100 3.40 12.81 3.52
CA ARG A 100 4.52 13.16 4.39
C ARG A 100 4.08 13.29 5.83
N LYS A 101 4.92 12.76 6.73
CA LYS A 101 4.74 12.89 8.18
C LYS A 101 6.08 12.82 8.89
N THR A 102 6.20 13.56 9.98
CA THR A 102 7.30 13.41 10.94
C THR A 102 6.77 12.76 12.21
N PHE A 103 7.53 11.83 12.78
CA PHE A 103 7.20 11.19 14.05
C PHE A 103 8.46 11.03 14.93
N GLU A 104 8.27 11.04 16.24
CA GLU A 104 9.35 10.93 17.22
C GLU A 104 9.62 9.48 17.60
N VAL A 105 10.89 9.17 17.81
CA VAL A 105 11.36 7.83 18.22
C VAL A 105 12.32 7.99 19.39
N THR A 106 12.11 7.25 20.48
CA THR A 106 13.01 7.30 21.64
C THR A 106 14.35 6.64 21.33
N ALA A 107 15.40 6.98 22.10
CA ALA A 107 16.71 6.35 21.95
C ALA A 107 16.67 4.82 22.12
N GLY A 108 15.82 4.32 23.04
CA GLY A 108 15.62 2.88 23.23
C GLY A 108 14.86 2.19 22.09
N GLN A 109 14.08 2.94 21.31
CA GLN A 109 13.36 2.42 20.14
C GLN A 109 14.21 2.41 18.87
N ALA A 110 15.12 3.36 18.70
CA ALA A 110 15.90 3.52 17.46
C ALA A 110 16.73 2.28 17.08
N GLY A 111 17.21 1.53 18.07
CA GLY A 111 17.98 0.29 17.85
C GLY A 111 17.14 -0.98 17.70
N ARG A 112 15.82 -0.91 17.89
CA ARG A 112 14.94 -2.09 17.86
C ARG A 112 14.52 -2.42 16.43
N ALA A 113 14.28 -3.71 16.18
CA ALA A 113 13.63 -4.11 14.93
C ALA A 113 12.21 -3.53 14.93
N ALA A 114 11.81 -2.90 13.83
CA ALA A 114 10.50 -2.28 13.72
C ALA A 114 9.85 -2.56 12.37
N VAL A 115 8.53 -2.56 12.37
CA VAL A 115 7.68 -2.73 11.18
C VAL A 115 6.75 -1.54 11.07
N LEU A 116 6.70 -0.94 9.89
CA LEU A 116 5.66 -0.01 9.46
C LEU A 116 4.58 -0.81 8.75
N ASP A 117 3.36 -0.80 9.29
CA ASP A 117 2.17 -1.32 8.63
C ASP A 117 1.38 -0.16 8.04
N LEU A 118 1.11 -0.20 6.73
CA LEU A 118 0.37 0.85 6.04
C LEU A 118 -1.15 0.71 6.18
N GLY A 119 -1.62 -0.39 6.79
CA GLY A 119 -3.03 -0.74 6.87
C GLY A 119 -3.57 -1.07 5.48
N THR A 120 -4.58 -0.32 5.05
CA THR A 120 -5.16 -0.49 3.70
C THR A 120 -4.56 0.52 2.72
N VAL A 121 -4.05 0.01 1.60
CA VAL A 121 -3.52 0.80 0.47
C VAL A 121 -4.24 0.41 -0.81
N ALA A 122 -4.53 1.39 -1.67
CA ALA A 122 -5.03 1.15 -3.02
C ALA A 122 -4.29 2.05 -4.04
N ALA A 123 -3.41 1.55 -4.92
CA ALA A 123 -3.10 0.14 -5.20
C ALA A 123 -1.69 -0.30 -4.78
N LEU A 124 -0.70 0.59 -4.75
CA LEU A 124 0.65 0.29 -4.29
C LEU A 124 1.29 1.51 -3.61
N ALA A 125 2.30 1.27 -2.78
CA ALA A 125 3.01 2.29 -2.02
C ALA A 125 4.52 2.10 -2.08
N GLN A 126 5.27 3.16 -2.39
CA GLN A 126 6.72 3.22 -2.14
C GLN A 126 6.98 3.95 -0.82
N VAL A 127 7.84 3.40 0.03
CA VAL A 127 8.11 3.95 1.36
C VAL A 127 9.55 4.45 1.44
N ARG A 128 9.72 5.70 1.89
CA ARG A 128 11.03 6.27 2.24
C ARG A 128 11.02 6.73 3.69
N LEU A 129 12.11 6.45 4.40
CA LEU A 129 12.32 6.91 5.77
C LEU A 129 13.65 7.64 5.86
N ASN A 130 13.65 8.88 6.35
CA ASN A 130 14.84 9.73 6.43
C ASN A 130 15.60 9.82 5.08
N GLY A 131 14.86 9.86 3.98
CA GLY A 131 15.40 9.87 2.60
C GLY A 131 15.86 8.50 2.08
N LYS A 132 15.89 7.45 2.90
CA LYS A 132 16.26 6.10 2.48
C LYS A 132 15.05 5.37 1.89
N ASP A 133 15.17 4.87 0.67
CA ASP A 133 14.17 4.01 0.04
C ASP A 133 14.13 2.63 0.69
N LEU A 134 12.94 2.23 1.13
CA LEU A 134 12.67 0.95 1.78
C LEU A 134 11.88 -0.02 0.87
N GLY A 135 11.66 0.39 -0.38
CA GLY A 135 11.06 -0.41 -1.44
C GLY A 135 9.56 -0.16 -1.64
N VAL A 136 9.01 -0.94 -2.57
CA VAL A 136 7.61 -0.87 -3.00
C VAL A 136 6.81 -2.02 -2.40
N VAL A 137 5.68 -1.68 -1.80
CA VAL A 137 4.66 -2.60 -1.31
C VAL A 137 3.47 -2.56 -2.26
N TRP A 138 3.21 -3.69 -2.92
CA TRP A 138 2.19 -3.80 -3.96
C TRP A 138 1.16 -4.90 -3.68
N THR A 139 1.31 -5.63 -2.58
CA THR A 139 0.41 -6.70 -2.15
C THR A 139 0.48 -6.88 -0.64
N ALA A 140 -0.55 -7.50 -0.07
CA ALA A 140 -0.59 -7.87 1.34
C ALA A 140 0.56 -8.84 1.73
N PRO A 141 1.01 -8.79 3.00
CA PRO A 141 0.73 -7.75 3.99
C PRO A 141 1.36 -6.42 3.59
N TRP A 142 0.68 -5.30 3.86
CA TRP A 142 1.10 -3.96 3.45
C TRP A 142 2.19 -3.37 4.37
N GLN A 143 3.28 -4.13 4.57
CA GLN A 143 4.27 -3.88 5.61
C GLN A 143 5.68 -3.66 5.08
N VAL A 144 6.44 -2.82 5.78
CA VAL A 144 7.85 -2.54 5.51
C VAL A 144 8.65 -2.64 6.82
N GLU A 145 9.69 -3.47 6.84
CA GLU A 145 10.64 -3.47 7.95
C GLU A 145 11.53 -2.21 7.91
N LEU A 146 11.72 -1.59 9.08
CA LEU A 146 12.48 -0.36 9.26
C LEU A 146 13.86 -0.59 9.91
N ALA A 147 14.33 -1.84 9.96
CA ALA A 147 15.52 -2.21 10.70
C ALA A 147 16.74 -1.37 10.27
N GLY A 148 17.33 -0.66 11.24
CA GLY A 148 18.49 0.22 11.03
C GLY A 148 18.21 1.51 10.25
N ALA A 149 16.94 1.87 9.99
CA ALA A 149 16.57 3.12 9.32
C ALA A 149 16.01 4.19 10.28
N LEU A 150 15.59 3.77 11.47
CA LEU A 150 15.12 4.66 12.54
C LEU A 150 16.29 5.33 13.25
N LYS A 151 16.11 6.60 13.63
CA LYS A 151 17.03 7.35 14.50
C LYS A 151 16.30 7.86 15.73
N ALA A 152 17.02 8.14 16.81
CA ALA A 152 16.43 8.81 17.96
C ALA A 152 16.00 10.24 17.57
N GLY A 153 14.86 10.69 18.09
CA GLY A 153 14.22 11.97 17.75
C GLY A 153 13.33 11.88 16.50
N ALA A 154 13.27 12.99 15.76
CA ALA A 154 12.40 13.17 14.61
C ALA A 154 12.80 12.28 13.41
N ASN A 155 11.86 11.50 12.90
CA ASN A 155 12.00 10.68 11.69
C ASN A 155 11.03 11.18 10.61
N ALA A 156 11.55 11.43 9.41
CA ALA A 156 10.75 11.89 8.27
C ALA A 156 10.30 10.70 7.42
N LEU A 157 8.99 10.51 7.31
CA LEU A 157 8.36 9.44 6.53
C LEU A 157 7.73 10.02 5.27
N GLU A 158 8.02 9.40 4.14
CA GLU A 158 7.33 9.65 2.87
C GLU A 158 6.73 8.35 2.35
N ILE A 159 5.46 8.39 1.95
CA ILE A 159 4.74 7.27 1.34
C ILE A 159 4.14 7.74 0.01
N GLU A 160 4.65 7.22 -1.09
CA GLU A 160 4.13 7.51 -2.43
C GLU A 160 3.10 6.45 -2.82
N VAL A 161 1.83 6.81 -2.83
CA VAL A 161 0.74 5.91 -3.22
C VAL A 161 0.35 6.16 -4.67
N THR A 162 0.27 5.08 -5.46
CA THR A 162 -0.14 5.14 -6.86
C THR A 162 -1.34 4.24 -7.11
N ASN A 163 -2.36 4.76 -7.80
CA ASN A 163 -3.56 4.02 -8.20
C ASN A 163 -3.68 3.92 -9.74
N PRO A 164 -4.57 3.05 -10.26
CA PRO A 164 -4.84 2.95 -11.69
C PRO A 164 -5.56 4.18 -12.26
N TRP A 165 -5.59 4.27 -13.59
CA TRP A 165 -6.21 5.35 -14.37
C TRP A 165 -7.74 5.43 -14.30
N ALA A 166 -8.41 4.41 -13.77
CA ALA A 166 -9.86 4.25 -13.84
C ALA A 166 -10.61 5.48 -13.29
N ASN A 167 -10.26 5.97 -12.10
CA ASN A 167 -11.00 7.06 -11.46
C ASN A 167 -10.88 8.37 -12.24
N ARG A 168 -9.70 8.68 -12.79
CA ARG A 168 -9.53 9.87 -13.63
C ARG A 168 -10.27 9.74 -14.96
N LEU A 169 -10.32 8.55 -15.57
CA LEU A 169 -11.10 8.30 -16.78
C LEU A 169 -12.61 8.44 -16.54
N VAL A 170 -13.11 7.98 -15.39
CA VAL A 170 -14.50 8.22 -14.96
C VAL A 170 -14.75 9.73 -14.80
N GLY A 171 -13.86 10.45 -14.10
CA GLY A 171 -14.00 11.89 -13.93
C GLY A 171 -13.95 12.67 -15.25
N ASP A 172 -13.09 12.27 -16.19
CA ASP A 172 -12.96 12.90 -17.51
C ASP A 172 -14.16 12.59 -18.42
N ALA A 173 -14.87 11.49 -18.20
CA ALA A 173 -16.08 11.15 -18.95
C ALA A 173 -17.22 12.14 -18.69
N ALA A 174 -17.22 12.83 -17.55
CA ALA A 174 -18.16 13.91 -17.24
C ALA A 174 -17.81 15.23 -17.94
N LEU A 175 -16.61 15.36 -18.50
CA LEU A 175 -16.07 16.62 -19.03
C LEU A 175 -16.11 16.70 -20.57
N PRO A 176 -16.24 17.91 -21.12
CA PRO A 176 -15.95 18.18 -22.52
C PRO A 176 -14.50 17.78 -22.89
N PRO A 177 -14.24 17.30 -24.12
CA PRO A 177 -12.92 16.79 -24.53
C PRO A 177 -11.73 17.71 -24.22
N GLU A 178 -11.90 19.02 -24.37
CA GLU A 178 -10.89 20.05 -24.16
C GLU A 178 -10.53 20.29 -22.69
N GLN A 179 -11.37 19.83 -21.76
CA GLN A 179 -11.14 19.93 -20.31
C GLN A 179 -10.61 18.63 -19.71
N ARG A 180 -10.50 17.56 -20.51
CA ARG A 180 -10.03 16.26 -20.04
C ARG A 180 -8.53 16.28 -19.78
N VAL A 181 -8.13 15.58 -18.73
CA VAL A 181 -6.73 15.46 -18.31
C VAL A 181 -6.05 14.29 -19.02
N THR A 182 -6.80 13.23 -19.31
CA THR A 182 -6.31 11.99 -19.91
C THR A 182 -6.44 12.00 -21.43
N LYS A 183 -5.48 11.36 -22.10
CA LYS A 183 -5.55 11.04 -23.52
C LYS A 183 -5.48 9.52 -23.64
N SER A 184 -6.58 8.92 -24.09
CA SER A 184 -6.76 7.46 -24.14
C SER A 184 -7.54 7.06 -25.39
N ASN A 185 -7.33 5.84 -25.86
CA ASN A 185 -8.13 5.21 -26.92
C ASN A 185 -9.48 4.66 -26.40
N MET A 186 -9.71 4.69 -25.10
CA MET A 186 -10.95 4.26 -24.47
C MET A 186 -12.10 5.23 -24.77
N ALA A 187 -13.30 4.70 -25.01
CA ALA A 187 -14.49 5.55 -25.15
C ALA A 187 -14.87 6.18 -23.79
N LEU A 188 -15.19 7.46 -23.79
CA LEU A 188 -15.67 8.19 -22.62
C LEU A 188 -17.10 8.69 -22.88
N ARG A 189 -18.02 8.38 -21.97
CA ARG A 189 -19.44 8.73 -22.09
C ARG A 189 -19.93 9.45 -20.84
N ASN A 190 -20.57 10.59 -21.04
CA ASN A 190 -21.28 11.29 -19.98
C ASN A 190 -22.66 10.63 -19.79
N GLY A 191 -23.03 10.36 -18.54
CA GLY A 191 -24.22 9.63 -18.14
C GLY A 191 -24.00 8.12 -17.99
N PRO A 192 -25.07 7.31 -17.91
CA PRO A 192 -25.00 5.88 -17.61
C PRO A 192 -24.32 5.07 -18.72
N ARG A 193 -23.86 3.85 -18.40
CA ARG A 193 -23.30 2.92 -19.41
C ARG A 193 -24.29 2.56 -20.52
N LYS A 194 -25.60 2.66 -20.28
CA LYS A 194 -26.67 2.43 -21.27
C LYS A 194 -27.56 3.67 -21.34
N GLY A 195 -27.59 4.32 -22.49
CA GLY A 195 -28.43 5.50 -22.73
C GLY A 195 -28.75 5.65 -24.21
N GLY A 196 -29.98 6.10 -24.52
CA GLY A 196 -30.43 6.33 -25.89
C GLY A 196 -30.15 5.16 -26.83
N ASP A 197 -29.27 5.40 -27.80
CA ASP A 197 -28.86 4.50 -28.88
C ASP A 197 -27.53 3.75 -28.63
N TYR A 198 -26.89 3.93 -27.48
CA TYR A 198 -25.59 3.33 -27.18
C TYR A 198 -25.60 2.40 -25.95
N THR A 199 -24.65 1.48 -25.92
CA THR A 199 -24.35 0.66 -24.75
C THR A 199 -22.84 0.47 -24.64
N LEU A 200 -22.26 0.95 -23.55
CA LEU A 200 -20.85 0.83 -23.23
C LEU A 200 -20.59 -0.50 -22.52
N ARG A 201 -20.12 -1.49 -23.29
CA ARG A 201 -19.80 -2.83 -22.77
C ARG A 201 -18.69 -2.77 -21.71
N PRO A 202 -18.59 -3.78 -20.81
CA PRO A 202 -17.44 -3.92 -19.94
C PRO A 202 -16.13 -3.84 -20.72
N PHE A 203 -15.15 -3.11 -20.20
CA PHE A 203 -13.84 -2.88 -20.82
C PHE A 203 -13.85 -2.17 -22.19
N ALA A 204 -14.97 -1.63 -22.65
CA ALA A 204 -15.04 -0.84 -23.88
C ALA A 204 -14.88 0.68 -23.66
N GLY A 205 -14.84 1.12 -22.39
CA GLY A 205 -14.66 2.53 -22.02
C GLY A 205 -15.09 2.81 -20.58
N PHE A 206 -15.20 4.09 -20.27
CA PHE A 206 -15.64 4.60 -18.98
C PHE A 206 -16.86 5.52 -19.13
N SER A 207 -17.80 5.36 -18.21
CA SER A 207 -18.95 6.24 -18.02
C SER A 207 -18.70 7.17 -16.84
N SER A 208 -19.27 8.38 -16.85
CA SER A 208 -19.17 9.30 -15.70
C SER A 208 -19.95 8.84 -14.46
N GLU A 209 -20.79 7.80 -14.59
CA GLU A 209 -21.55 7.19 -13.51
C GLU A 209 -20.97 5.83 -13.07
N ASP A 210 -19.83 5.43 -13.65
CA ASP A 210 -19.14 4.23 -13.20
C ASP A 210 -18.69 4.39 -11.74
N ALA A 211 -18.84 3.32 -10.96
CA ALA A 211 -18.35 3.29 -9.59
C ALA A 211 -16.84 3.52 -9.57
N LEU A 212 -16.40 4.44 -8.70
CA LEU A 212 -14.98 4.69 -8.50
C LEU A 212 -14.32 3.51 -7.77
N GLN A 213 -13.08 3.24 -8.14
CA GLN A 213 -12.27 2.22 -7.48
C GLN A 213 -11.66 2.80 -6.20
N PRO A 214 -11.60 2.02 -5.10
CA PRO A 214 -10.90 2.44 -3.88
C PRO A 214 -9.51 2.98 -4.21
N SER A 215 -9.08 4.06 -3.55
CA SER A 215 -7.79 4.69 -3.86
C SER A 215 -7.17 5.38 -2.66
N GLY A 216 -5.84 5.38 -2.63
CA GLY A 216 -5.04 6.11 -1.65
C GLY A 216 -4.55 5.30 -0.47
N LEU A 217 -3.90 6.01 0.47
CA LEU A 217 -3.52 5.49 1.77
C LEU A 217 -4.71 5.64 2.73
N LYS A 218 -5.36 4.53 3.04
CA LYS A 218 -6.57 4.49 3.88
C LYS A 218 -6.23 4.19 5.34
N GLY A 219 -5.07 3.58 5.58
CA GLY A 219 -4.57 3.33 6.93
C GLY A 219 -5.37 2.26 7.70
N PRO A 220 -5.31 2.29 9.04
CA PRO A 220 -4.39 3.11 9.82
C PRO A 220 -2.93 2.76 9.53
N VAL A 221 -2.04 3.76 9.56
CA VAL A 221 -0.60 3.50 9.52
C VAL A 221 -0.11 3.29 10.94
N THR A 222 0.56 2.17 11.20
CA THR A 222 1.05 1.82 12.54
C THR A 222 2.52 1.47 12.52
N LEU A 223 3.18 1.72 13.64
CA LEU A 223 4.56 1.38 13.91
C LEU A 223 4.60 0.38 15.04
N SER A 224 5.33 -0.72 14.85
CA SER A 224 5.54 -1.68 15.92
C SER A 224 7.00 -2.02 16.11
N PHE A 225 7.44 -2.13 17.37
CA PHE A 225 8.82 -2.43 17.76
C PHE A 225 8.94 -3.80 18.42
N SER A 226 9.98 -4.57 18.09
CA SER A 226 10.33 -5.84 18.75
C SER A 226 10.47 -5.63 20.25
N ALA A 227 10.26 -6.65 21.09
CA ALA A 227 10.51 -6.52 22.53
C ALA A 227 11.94 -5.95 22.81
N PRO A 228 12.11 -5.16 23.89
CA PRO A 228 13.41 -4.67 24.31
C PRO A 228 14.38 -5.80 24.69
#